data_AF-A0A6H0V696-F1
#
_entry.id   AF-A0A6H0V696-F1
#
_cell.length_a   1.000
_cell.length_b   1.000
_cell.length_c   1.000
_cell.angle_alpha   90.00
_cell.angle_beta   90.00
_cell.angle_gamma   90.00
#
_symmetry.space_group_name_H-M   'P 1'
#
loop_
_entity.id
_entity.type
_entity.pdbx_description
1 polymer ?
#
loop_
_entity_poly.entity_id
_entity_poly.type
_entity_poly.pdbx_seq_one_letter_code
_entity_poly.pdbx_strand_id
1 'polypeptide(L)' 'MSEKRRDNKGRILKTGESQRKDGRYLYKYIYI' A
#
# COMPACT_ATOMS: atom_id res chain seq x y z
N MET A 1 0.72 -18.77 2.85
CA MET A 1 0.46 -17.43 3.43
C MET A 1 0.92 -16.41 2.42
N SER A 2 0.00 -15.72 1.72
CA SER A 2 0.40 -14.67 0.76
C SER A 2 1.12 -13.55 1.52
N GLU A 3 2.27 -13.12 1.01
CA GLU A 3 3.04 -12.05 1.63
C GLU A 3 2.23 -10.75 1.60
N LYS A 4 1.95 -10.19 2.78
CA LYS A 4 1.16 -8.97 2.89
C LYS A 4 2.05 -7.77 2.58
N ARG A 5 1.60 -6.91 1.68
CA ARG A 5 2.24 -5.61 1.42
C ARG A 5 2.25 -4.76 2.69
N ARG A 6 3.40 -4.15 2.98
CA ARG A 6 3.58 -3.24 4.13
C ARG A 6 4.12 -1.90 3.70
N ASP A 7 3.86 -0.89 4.53
CA ASP A 7 4.48 0.42 4.42
C ASP A 7 5.82 0.46 5.18
N ASN A 8 6.53 1.59 5.10
CA ASN A 8 7.82 1.82 5.78
C ASN A 8 7.70 1.84 7.31
N LYS A 9 6.48 1.81 7.86
CA LYS A 9 6.21 1.72 9.30
C LYS A 9 5.74 0.31 9.71
N GLY A 10 5.78 -0.67 8.80
CA GLY A 10 5.41 -2.07 9.06
C GLY A 10 3.90 -2.34 9.07
N ARG A 11 3.05 -1.36 8.73
CA ARG A 11 1.60 -1.49 8.66
C ARG A 11 1.19 -2.15 7.35
N ILE A 12 0.14 -2.98 7.38
CA ILE A 12 -0.37 -3.68 6.19
C ILE A 12 -1.13 -2.70 5.28
N LEU A 13 -0.81 -2.73 3.98
CA LEU A 13 -1.49 -1.97 2.93
C LEU A 13 -2.69 -2.79 2.39
N LYS A 14 -3.84 -2.13 2.19
CA LYS A 14 -5.01 -2.71 1.53
C LYS A 14 -4.90 -2.63 0.00
N THR A 15 -5.82 -3.28 -0.70
CA THR A 15 -5.92 -3.23 -2.16
C THR A 15 -6.06 -1.79 -2.65
N GLY A 16 -5.25 -1.41 -3.62
CA GLY A 16 -5.18 -0.03 -4.14
C GLY A 16 -4.27 0.90 -3.34
N GLU A 17 -3.93 0.58 -2.08
CA GLU A 17 -3.05 1.41 -1.27
C GLU A 17 -1.56 1.15 -1.58
N SER A 18 -0.79 2.23 -1.65
CA SER A 18 0.67 2.23 -1.76
C SER A 18 1.27 3.38 -0.97
N GLN A 19 2.50 3.21 -0.46
CA GLN A 19 3.27 4.29 0.12
C GLN A 19 4.36 4.72 -0.88
N ARG A 20 4.45 6.03 -1.13
CA ARG A 20 5.51 6.62 -1.93
C ARG A 20 6.81 6.69 -1.12
N LYS A 21 7.94 6.89 -1.81
CA LYS A 21 9.27 7.00 -1.17
C LYS A 21 9.36 8.16 -0.17
N ASP A 22 8.57 9.22 -0.37
CA ASP A 22 8.47 10.37 0.54
C ASP A 22 7.55 10.12 1.75
N GLY A 23 7.01 8.91 1.88
CA GLY A 23 6.15 8.51 3.00
C GLY A 23 4.66 8.84 2.83
N ARG A 24 4.28 9.58 1.77
CA ARG A 24 2.87 9.86 1.47
C ARG A 24 2.15 8.63 0.96
N TYR A 25 0.86 8.54 1.24
CA TYR A 25 0.01 7.50 0.69
C TYR A 25 -0.51 7.86 -0.69
N LEU A 26 -0.67 6.85 -1.52
CA LEU A 26 -1.35 6.92 -2.80
C LEU A 26 -2.34 5.77 -2.89
N TYR A 27 -3.57 6.10 -3.29
CA TYR A 27 -4.59 5.12 -3.63
C TYR A 27 -4.72 5.06 -5.14
N LYS A 28 -4.39 3.91 -5.73
CA LYS A 28 -4.71 3.64 -7.14
C LYS A 28 -6.12 3.06 -7.17
N TYR A 29 -7.05 3.85 -7.68
CA TYR A 29 -8.39 3.35 -7.97
C TYR A 29 -8.27 2.39 -9.15
N ILE A 30 -8.36 1.09 -8.86
CA ILE A 30 -8.42 0.05 -9.88
C ILE A 30 -9.91 -0.15 -10.15
N TYR A 31 -10.43 0.47 -11.20
CA TYR A 31 -11.70 0.01 -11.75
C TYR A 31 -11.46 -1.40 -12.29
N ILE A 32 -12.24 -2.36 -11.78
CA ILE A 32 -12.40 -3.69 -12.36
C ILE A 32 -13.51 -3.65 -13.39
#